data_AF-A0A847FZQ4-F1
#
_entry.id   AF-A0A847FZQ4-F1
#
_cell.length_a   1.000
_cell.length_b   1.000
_cell.length_c   1.000
_cell.angle_alpha   90.00
_cell.angle_beta   90.00
_cell.angle_gamma   90.00
#
_symmetry.space_group_name_H-M   'P 1'
#
loop_
_entity.id
_entity.type
_entity.pdbx_description
1 polymer ?
#
loop_
_entity_poly.entity_id
_entity_poly.type
_entity_poly.pdbx_seq_one_letter_code
_entity_poly.pdbx_strand_id
1 'polypeptide(L)'
;MNSMGFLVWFLPVIFMMHDFEEIIMAEVWGNRFNQKIQRLFPGRRPFGLGKNHAWYTPVLSIAVGLEFLLFSVICFFSVSYQNYFLWFSAFLGLIIHMAFIHIAVCFPFKGYVPGVVTSIASLPPAIIVFATAINCLKYSAGTILVAGILGIILLAVLLPALHGFMRVTDLWLDRYSKRTD
;
A
#
# COMPACT_ATOMS: atom_id res chain seq x y z
N MET A 1 23.91 6.69 -15.31
CA MET A 1 23.93 5.98 -14.01
C MET A 1 22.59 5.30 -13.83
N ASN A 2 22.43 4.06 -14.31
CA ASN A 2 21.21 3.26 -14.10
C ASN A 2 21.59 1.99 -13.33
N SER A 3 22.02 2.14 -12.08
CA SER A 3 22.28 0.98 -11.22
C SER A 3 21.00 0.61 -10.47
N MET A 4 20.78 -0.69 -10.29
CA MET A 4 19.69 -1.19 -9.44
C MET A 4 19.72 -0.55 -8.05
N GLY A 5 20.91 -0.23 -7.53
CA GLY A 5 21.08 0.45 -6.24
C GLY A 5 20.39 1.82 -6.13
N PHE A 6 20.18 2.53 -7.24
CA PHE A 6 19.38 3.76 -7.25
C PHE A 6 17.88 3.45 -7.39
N LEU A 7 17.53 2.54 -8.30
CA LEU A 7 16.13 2.19 -8.60
C LEU A 7 15.39 1.62 -7.39
N VAL A 8 16.08 0.89 -6.52
CA VAL A 8 15.42 0.24 -5.37
C VAL A 8 14.65 1.22 -4.48
N TRP A 9 15.18 2.43 -4.30
CA TRP A 9 14.63 3.42 -3.39
C TRP A 9 13.31 4.06 -3.89
N PHE A 10 12.95 3.84 -5.15
CA PHE A 10 11.64 4.25 -5.65
C PHE A 10 10.49 3.45 -5.03
N LEU A 11 10.72 2.22 -4.55
CA LEU A 11 9.68 1.44 -3.86
C LEU A 11 9.11 2.20 -2.65
N PRO A 12 9.90 2.52 -1.60
CA PRO A 12 9.38 3.22 -0.44
C PRO A 12 8.93 4.65 -0.76
N VAL A 13 9.56 5.34 -1.71
CA VAL A 13 9.18 6.71 -2.10
C VAL A 13 7.81 6.73 -2.78
N ILE A 14 7.60 5.89 -3.80
CA ILE A 14 6.33 5.83 -4.53
C ILE A 14 5.22 5.33 -3.62
N PHE A 15 5.51 4.33 -2.78
CA PHE A 15 4.58 3.86 -1.75
C PHE A 15 4.10 5.03 -0.87
N MET A 16 5.02 5.78 -0.25
CA MET A 16 4.60 6.88 0.62
C MET A 16 3.86 7.99 -0.11
N MET A 17 4.29 8.35 -1.33
CA MET A 17 3.59 9.35 -2.14
C MET A 17 2.14 8.93 -2.42
N HIS A 18 1.90 7.64 -2.62
CA HIS A 18 0.57 7.06 -2.76
C HIS A 18 -0.21 7.09 -1.43
N ASP A 19 0.34 6.46 -0.38
CA ASP A 19 -0.31 6.26 0.92
C ASP A 19 -0.54 7.55 1.72
N PHE A 20 0.21 8.63 1.47
CA PHE A 20 -0.11 9.93 2.07
C PHE A 20 -1.54 10.37 1.73
N GLU A 21 -2.00 10.14 0.50
CA GLU A 21 -3.38 10.45 0.13
C GLU A 21 -4.36 9.59 0.94
N GLU A 22 -4.08 8.29 1.08
CA GLU A 22 -4.93 7.39 1.88
C GLU A 22 -4.99 7.82 3.35
N ILE A 23 -3.85 8.14 3.97
CA ILE A 23 -3.78 8.63 5.36
C ILE A 23 -4.63 9.89 5.55
N ILE A 24 -4.49 10.87 4.63
CA ILE A 24 -5.17 12.16 4.76
C ILE A 24 -6.67 12.02 4.48
N MET A 25 -7.05 11.23 3.49
CA MET A 25 -8.40 11.28 2.91
C MET A 25 -9.31 10.14 3.38
N ALA A 26 -8.80 8.99 3.82
CA ALA A 26 -9.64 7.84 4.14
C ALA A 26 -10.69 8.12 5.22
N GLU A 27 -10.32 8.79 6.31
CA GLU A 27 -11.25 9.14 7.39
C GLU A 27 -12.30 10.17 6.92
N VAL A 28 -11.84 11.26 6.29
CA VAL A 28 -12.70 12.35 5.82
C VAL A 28 -13.68 11.85 4.75
N TRP A 29 -13.19 11.06 3.80
CA TRP A 29 -13.99 10.42 2.77
C TRP A 29 -15.00 9.42 3.36
N GLY A 30 -14.55 8.59 4.31
CA GLY A 30 -15.39 7.64 5.02
C GLY A 30 -16.54 8.30 5.77
N ASN A 31 -16.27 9.42 6.44
CA ASN A 31 -17.27 10.22 7.16
C ASN A 31 -18.25 10.89 6.19
N ARG A 32 -17.75 11.52 5.12
CA ARG A 32 -18.58 12.20 4.11
C ARG A 32 -19.53 11.24 3.38
N PHE A 33 -19.06 10.05 3.05
CA PHE A 33 -19.81 9.10 2.21
C PHE A 33 -20.28 7.85 2.96
N ASN A 34 -20.34 7.88 4.29
CA ASN A 34 -20.62 6.72 5.15
C ASN A 34 -21.81 5.88 4.67
N GLN A 35 -22.98 6.51 4.46
CA GLN A 35 -24.18 5.81 4.01
C GLN A 35 -24.00 5.17 2.63
N LYS A 36 -23.33 5.85 1.69
CA LYS A 36 -23.08 5.34 0.35
C LYS A 36 -22.13 4.14 0.40
N ILE A 37 -21.05 4.25 1.18
CA ILE A 37 -20.07 3.18 1.40
C ILE A 37 -20.74 1.96 2.02
N GLN A 38 -21.59 2.15 3.05
CA GLN A 38 -22.31 1.07 3.71
C GLN A 38 -23.24 0.31 2.75
N ARG A 39 -23.90 1.02 1.83
CA ARG A 39 -24.77 0.39 0.82
C ARG A 39 -23.99 -0.36 -0.25
N LEU A 40 -22.87 0.20 -0.71
CA LEU A 40 -22.06 -0.38 -1.80
C LEU A 40 -21.17 -1.53 -1.32
N PHE A 41 -20.73 -1.50 -0.06
CA PHE A 41 -19.78 -2.46 0.51
C PHE A 41 -20.30 -3.04 1.83
N PRO A 42 -21.42 -3.78 1.83
CA PRO A 42 -21.97 -4.38 3.05
C PRO A 42 -21.02 -5.48 3.54
N GLY A 43 -20.36 -5.24 4.68
CA GLY A 43 -19.52 -6.22 5.38
C GLY A 43 -18.01 -5.92 5.34
N ARG A 44 -17.45 -5.53 4.18
CA ARG A 44 -16.03 -5.15 4.04
C ARG A 44 -15.91 -3.78 3.42
N ARG A 45 -15.93 -2.74 4.26
CA ARG A 45 -15.76 -1.37 3.76
C ARG A 45 -14.29 -1.15 3.39
N PRO A 46 -14.00 -0.35 2.34
CA PRO A 46 -12.64 0.02 1.95
C PRO A 46 -11.84 0.61 3.10
N PHE A 47 -10.51 0.46 3.06
CA PHE A 47 -9.55 0.99 4.06
C PHE A 47 -9.76 0.49 5.51
N GLY A 48 -10.62 -0.50 5.74
CA GLY A 48 -10.98 -0.93 7.08
C GLY A 48 -12.02 -0.04 7.78
N LEU A 49 -12.71 0.83 7.03
CA LEU A 49 -13.77 1.70 7.54
C LEU A 49 -14.93 0.92 8.19
N GLY A 50 -15.67 1.56 9.10
CA GLY A 50 -16.90 1.03 9.68
C GLY A 50 -16.72 0.01 10.81
N LYS A 51 -15.50 -0.22 11.26
CA LYS A 51 -15.25 -0.66 12.64
C LYS A 51 -15.30 0.60 13.53
N ASN A 52 -15.84 0.50 14.73
CA ASN A 52 -15.90 1.60 15.71
C ASN A 52 -14.48 1.94 16.20
N HIS A 53 -13.68 2.51 15.30
CA HIS A 53 -12.34 2.97 15.60
C HIS A 53 -12.43 4.29 16.33
N ALA A 54 -11.85 4.36 17.53
CA ALA A 54 -11.75 5.60 18.28
C ALA A 54 -10.72 6.54 17.62
N TRP A 55 -9.70 5.98 16.95
CA TRP A 55 -8.56 6.72 16.42
C TRP A 55 -8.16 6.25 15.01
N TYR A 56 -9.02 6.47 14.01
CA TYR A 56 -8.83 5.90 12.66
C TYR A 56 -7.55 6.38 11.95
N THR A 57 -7.35 7.69 11.76
CA THR A 57 -6.15 8.21 11.06
C THR A 57 -4.84 7.81 11.74
N PRO A 58 -4.68 7.91 13.08
CA PRO A 58 -3.48 7.40 13.77
C PRO A 58 -3.23 5.91 13.51
N VAL A 59 -4.27 5.09 13.56
CA VAL A 59 -4.20 3.65 13.35
C VAL A 59 -3.78 3.30 11.92
N LEU A 60 -4.35 3.98 10.92
CA LEU A 60 -3.95 3.85 9.52
C LEU A 60 -2.49 4.28 9.33
N SER A 61 -2.07 5.39 9.93
CA SER A 61 -0.70 5.90 9.86
C SER A 61 0.32 4.91 10.43
N ILE A 62 -0.01 4.22 11.54
CA ILE A 62 0.84 3.16 12.09
C ILE A 62 0.95 1.99 11.11
N ALA A 63 -0.16 1.56 10.51
CA ALA A 63 -0.16 0.46 9.53
C ALA A 63 0.71 0.79 8.31
N VAL A 64 0.53 1.99 7.72
CA VAL A 64 1.36 2.49 6.62
C VAL A 64 2.83 2.60 7.04
N GLY A 65 3.11 3.07 8.25
CA GLY A 65 4.47 3.17 8.77
C GLY A 65 5.18 1.81 8.88
N LEU A 66 4.44 0.75 9.26
CA LEU A 66 4.99 -0.61 9.29
C LEU A 66 5.29 -1.15 7.89
N GLU A 67 4.42 -0.89 6.92
CA GLU A 67 4.64 -1.28 5.52
C GLU A 67 5.80 -0.50 4.89
N PHE A 68 5.90 0.80 5.17
CA PHE A 68 7.05 1.62 4.77
C PHE A 68 8.37 1.05 5.31
N LEU A 69 8.40 0.67 6.60
CA LEU A 69 9.57 0.06 7.22
C LEU A 69 9.91 -1.28 6.54
N LEU A 70 8.91 -2.13 6.27
CA LEU A 70 9.09 -3.39 5.55
C LEU A 70 9.72 -3.15 4.16
N PHE A 71 9.19 -2.21 3.39
CA PHE A 71 9.73 -1.88 2.07
C PHE A 71 11.14 -1.29 2.15
N SER A 72 11.42 -0.45 3.15
CA SER A 72 12.76 0.08 3.41
C SER A 72 13.76 -1.03 3.74
N VAL A 73 13.35 -2.01 4.55
CA VAL A 73 14.15 -3.20 4.88
C VAL A 73 14.40 -4.04 3.63
N ILE A 74 13.38 -4.29 2.80
CA ILE A 74 13.54 -5.00 1.52
C ILE A 74 14.55 -4.28 0.62
N CYS A 75 14.50 -2.95 0.53
CA CYS A 75 15.45 -2.16 -0.25
C CYS A 75 16.88 -2.29 0.30
N PHE A 76 17.05 -2.13 1.62
CA PHE A 76 18.34 -2.28 2.28
C PHE A 76 18.97 -3.65 1.96
N PHE A 77 18.25 -4.73 2.21
CA PHE A 77 18.73 -6.09 1.91
C PHE A 77 19.01 -6.30 0.42
N SER A 78 18.19 -5.72 -0.47
CA SER A 78 18.42 -5.85 -1.91
C SER A 78 19.75 -5.24 -2.35
N VAL A 79 20.11 -4.08 -1.78
CA VAL A 79 21.39 -3.42 -2.07
C VAL A 79 22.55 -4.13 -1.37
N SER A 80 22.40 -4.50 -0.10
CA SER A 80 23.48 -5.15 0.66
C SER A 80 23.90 -6.51 0.09
N TYR A 81 22.93 -7.29 -0.40
CA TYR A 81 23.17 -8.64 -0.90
C TYR A 81 23.12 -8.75 -2.43
N GLN A 82 22.93 -7.63 -3.13
CA GLN A 82 22.77 -7.59 -4.59
C GLN A 82 21.70 -8.57 -5.12
N ASN A 83 20.65 -8.81 -4.32
CA ASN A 83 19.53 -9.68 -4.66
C ASN A 83 18.23 -8.88 -4.69
N TYR A 84 17.69 -8.70 -5.89
CA TYR A 84 16.56 -7.80 -6.12
C TYR A 84 15.23 -8.53 -6.30
N PHE A 85 15.17 -9.86 -6.13
CA PHE A 85 13.97 -10.64 -6.44
C PHE A 85 12.77 -10.25 -5.56
N LEU A 86 13.00 -10.10 -4.25
CA LEU A 86 11.94 -9.71 -3.32
C LEU A 86 11.50 -8.26 -3.56
N TRP A 87 12.45 -7.34 -3.79
CA TRP A 87 12.14 -5.97 -4.19
C TRP A 87 11.32 -5.91 -5.47
N PHE A 88 11.70 -6.68 -6.49
CA PHE A 88 11.01 -6.72 -7.78
C PHE A 88 9.57 -7.23 -7.60
N SER A 89 9.38 -8.25 -6.76
CA SER A 89 8.06 -8.80 -6.43
C SER A 89 7.20 -7.79 -5.66
N ALA A 90 7.76 -7.13 -4.65
CA ALA A 90 7.07 -6.11 -3.86
C ALA A 90 6.69 -4.89 -4.70
N PHE A 91 7.60 -4.40 -5.54
CA PHE A 91 7.36 -3.25 -6.41
C PHE A 91 6.32 -3.54 -7.50
N LEU A 92 6.32 -4.76 -8.06
CA LEU A 92 5.24 -5.21 -8.93
C LEU A 92 3.90 -5.30 -8.19
N GLY A 93 3.90 -5.79 -6.95
CA GLY A 93 2.72 -5.77 -6.07
C GLY A 93 2.17 -4.36 -5.85
N LEU A 94 3.03 -3.38 -5.60
CA LEU A 94 2.67 -1.96 -5.47
C LEU A 94 2.05 -1.41 -6.76
N ILE A 95 2.65 -1.71 -7.92
CA ILE A 95 2.09 -1.32 -9.23
C ILE A 95 0.70 -1.92 -9.43
N ILE A 96 0.51 -3.21 -9.10
CA ILE A 96 -0.79 -3.89 -9.19
C ILE A 96 -1.81 -3.25 -8.24
N HIS A 97 -1.40 -2.90 -7.01
CA HIS A 97 -2.26 -2.20 -6.05
C HIS A 97 -2.77 -0.86 -6.62
N MET A 98 -1.85 0.00 -7.05
CA MET A 98 -2.18 1.32 -7.62
C MET A 98 -3.04 1.19 -8.90
N ALA A 99 -2.72 0.23 -9.77
CA ALA A 99 -3.40 0.07 -11.05
C ALA A 99 -4.78 -0.56 -10.93
N PHE A 100 -5.01 -1.49 -9.99
CA PHE A 100 -6.23 -2.30 -9.99
C PHE A 100 -7.10 -2.13 -8.74
N ILE A 101 -6.52 -2.05 -7.54
CA ILE A 101 -7.31 -2.05 -6.30
C ILE A 101 -8.14 -0.77 -6.20
N HIS A 102 -7.54 0.38 -6.48
CA HIS A 102 -8.23 1.67 -6.48
C HIS A 102 -9.30 1.78 -7.57
N ILE A 103 -9.04 1.25 -8.76
CA ILE A 103 -10.03 1.17 -9.84
C ILE A 103 -11.21 0.27 -9.43
N ALA A 104 -10.94 -0.86 -8.77
CA ALA A 104 -11.97 -1.78 -8.31
C ALA A 104 -12.91 -1.14 -7.26
N VAL A 105 -12.43 -0.20 -6.45
CA VAL A 105 -13.27 0.58 -5.52
C VAL A 105 -13.96 1.74 -6.24
N CYS A 106 -13.26 2.43 -7.15
CA CYS A 106 -13.80 3.54 -7.93
C CYS A 106 -14.99 3.14 -8.82
N PHE A 107 -14.94 1.96 -9.44
CA PHE A 107 -15.97 1.52 -10.38
C PHE A 107 -17.38 1.46 -9.75
N PRO A 108 -17.62 0.74 -8.63
CA PRO A 108 -18.91 0.77 -7.94
C PRO A 108 -19.16 2.11 -7.25
N PHE A 109 -18.13 2.81 -6.78
CA PHE A 109 -18.30 4.10 -6.09
C PHE A 109 -18.68 5.24 -7.04
N LYS A 110 -18.29 5.19 -8.31
CA LYS A 110 -18.51 6.23 -9.34
C LYS A 110 -18.07 7.62 -8.87
N GLY A 111 -16.85 7.72 -8.36
CA GLY A 111 -16.29 8.98 -7.88
C GLY A 111 -14.90 8.80 -7.29
N TYR A 112 -14.41 9.88 -6.69
CA TYR A 112 -13.14 9.92 -5.97
C TYR A 112 -13.08 8.88 -4.85
N VAL A 113 -11.95 8.16 -4.77
CA VAL A 113 -11.60 7.23 -3.69
C VAL A 113 -10.18 7.60 -3.24
N PRO A 114 -9.89 7.62 -1.92
CA PRO A 114 -8.54 7.89 -1.41
C PRO A 114 -7.48 7.03 -2.08
N GLY A 115 -6.43 7.67 -2.59
CA GLY A 115 -5.30 7.02 -3.27
C GLY A 115 -5.38 7.02 -4.79
N VAL A 116 -6.52 7.39 -5.39
CA VAL A 116 -6.69 7.38 -6.85
C VAL A 116 -5.85 8.46 -7.54
N VAL A 117 -5.78 9.66 -6.95
CA VAL A 117 -5.08 10.78 -7.60
C VAL A 117 -3.58 10.51 -7.60
N THR A 118 -3.04 10.10 -6.46
CA THR A 118 -1.62 9.75 -6.31
C THR A 118 -1.28 8.45 -7.03
N SER A 119 -2.19 7.47 -7.13
CA SER A 119 -2.00 6.29 -8.00
C SER A 119 -1.83 6.69 -9.46
N ILE A 120 -2.72 7.55 -10.00
CA ILE A 120 -2.62 8.02 -11.39
C ILE A 120 -1.31 8.78 -11.61
N ALA A 121 -0.92 9.65 -10.67
CA ALA A 121 0.31 10.42 -10.76
C ALA A 121 1.58 9.55 -10.63
N SER A 122 1.54 8.51 -9.80
CA SER A 122 2.71 7.69 -9.46
C SER A 122 2.89 6.47 -10.37
N LEU A 123 1.85 6.04 -11.08
CA LEU A 123 1.92 4.88 -11.96
C LEU A 123 2.88 5.07 -13.15
N PRO A 124 2.90 6.22 -13.87
CA PRO A 124 3.88 6.44 -14.94
C PRO A 124 5.35 6.33 -14.48
N PRO A 125 5.81 7.04 -13.43
CA PRO A 125 7.18 6.86 -12.97
C PRO A 125 7.44 5.45 -12.42
N ALA A 126 6.47 4.79 -11.78
CA ALA A 126 6.63 3.40 -11.32
C ALA A 126 6.86 2.44 -12.49
N ILE A 127 6.11 2.58 -13.58
CA ILE A 127 6.28 1.78 -14.80
C ILE A 127 7.67 2.00 -15.42
N ILE A 128 8.14 3.25 -15.47
CA ILE A 128 9.48 3.57 -16.01
C ILE A 128 10.58 2.91 -15.16
N VAL A 129 10.49 3.02 -13.83
CA VAL A 129 11.43 2.37 -12.89
C VAL A 129 11.41 0.85 -13.08
N PHE A 130 10.22 0.25 -13.16
CA PHE A 130 10.09 -1.19 -13.30
C PHE A 130 10.60 -1.71 -14.65
N ALA A 131 10.29 -1.01 -15.75
CA ALA A 131 10.83 -1.33 -17.07
C ALA A 131 12.36 -1.20 -17.10
N THR A 132 12.92 -0.19 -16.44
CA THR A 132 14.38 -0.05 -16.30
C THR A 132 14.96 -1.22 -15.49
N ALA A 133 14.30 -1.62 -14.40
CA ALA A 133 14.72 -2.77 -13.59
C ALA A 133 14.68 -4.10 -14.38
N ILE A 134 13.67 -4.32 -15.22
CA ILE A 134 13.60 -5.49 -16.12
C ILE A 134 14.83 -5.54 -17.04
N ASN A 135 15.19 -4.40 -17.63
CA ASN A 135 16.36 -4.30 -18.51
C ASN A 135 17.69 -4.51 -17.77
N CYS A 136 17.78 -4.06 -16.52
CA CYS A 136 18.97 -4.24 -15.68
C CYS A 136 19.13 -5.69 -15.19
N LEU A 137 18.05 -6.30 -14.70
CA LEU A 137 18.07 -7.61 -14.04
C LEU A 137 18.06 -8.78 -15.04
N LYS A 138 17.49 -8.57 -16.23
CA LYS A 138 17.37 -9.58 -17.29
C LYS A 138 16.76 -10.91 -16.81
N TYR A 139 15.80 -10.82 -15.89
CA TYR A 139 15.06 -11.97 -15.41
C TYR A 139 14.31 -12.66 -16.54
N SER A 140 14.30 -13.99 -16.52
CA SER A 140 13.52 -14.78 -17.48
C SER A 140 12.01 -14.54 -17.29
N ALA A 141 11.22 -14.82 -18.33
CA ALA A 141 9.77 -14.71 -18.25
C ALA A 141 9.18 -15.54 -17.10
N GLY A 142 9.72 -16.73 -16.83
CA GLY A 142 9.32 -17.56 -15.69
C GLY A 142 9.63 -16.89 -14.34
N THR A 143 10.78 -16.24 -14.20
CA THR A 143 11.14 -15.51 -12.97
C THR A 143 10.21 -14.32 -12.75
N ILE A 144 9.89 -13.57 -13.81
CA ILE A 144 8.95 -12.44 -13.76
C ILE A 144 7.55 -12.93 -13.36
N LEU A 145 7.09 -14.05 -13.91
CA LEU A 145 5.81 -14.65 -13.56
C LEU A 145 5.75 -15.04 -12.08
N VAL A 146 6.78 -15.73 -11.58
CA VAL A 146 6.86 -16.12 -10.16
C VAL A 146 6.91 -14.88 -9.26
N ALA A 147 7.67 -13.85 -9.64
CA ALA A 147 7.71 -12.59 -8.91
C ALA A 147 6.35 -11.89 -8.87
N GLY A 148 5.59 -11.92 -9.97
CA GLY A 148 4.23 -11.39 -10.03
C GLY A 148 3.27 -12.14 -9.11
N ILE A 149 3.33 -13.48 -9.10
CA ILE A 149 2.55 -14.31 -8.18
C ILE A 149 2.91 -13.98 -6.74
N LEU A 150 4.21 -13.88 -6.42
CA LEU A 150 4.66 -13.50 -5.09
C LEU A 150 4.17 -12.10 -4.69
N GLY A 151 4.23 -11.12 -5.59
CA GLY A 151 3.70 -9.77 -5.36
C GLY A 151 2.20 -9.77 -5.03
N ILE A 152 1.41 -10.55 -5.76
CA ILE A 152 -0.03 -10.72 -5.48
C ILE A 152 -0.25 -11.39 -4.12
N ILE A 153 0.51 -12.43 -3.80
CA ILE A 153 0.43 -13.11 -2.49
C ILE A 153 0.78 -12.14 -1.36
N LEU A 154 1.85 -11.36 -1.51
CA LEU A 154 2.23 -10.34 -0.55
C LEU A 154 1.09 -9.35 -0.32
N LEU A 155 0.48 -8.82 -1.39
CA LEU A 155 -0.68 -7.93 -1.28
C LEU A 155 -1.87 -8.59 -0.57
N ALA A 156 -2.21 -9.83 -0.96
CA ALA A 156 -3.36 -10.57 -0.46
C ALA A 156 -3.21 -10.98 1.03
N VAL A 157 -1.98 -11.09 1.53
CA VAL A 157 -1.69 -11.43 2.93
C VAL A 157 -1.44 -10.19 3.77
N LEU A 158 -0.65 -9.23 3.27
CA LEU A 158 -0.23 -8.05 4.02
C LEU A 158 -1.40 -7.12 4.31
N LEU A 159 -2.25 -6.80 3.32
CA LEU A 159 -3.36 -5.87 3.52
C LEU A 159 -4.37 -6.36 4.57
N PRO A 160 -4.85 -7.62 4.55
CA PRO A 160 -5.72 -8.12 5.61
C PRO A 160 -5.04 -8.17 6.98
N ALA A 161 -3.74 -8.50 7.02
CA ALA A 161 -2.98 -8.53 8.28
C ALA A 161 -2.88 -7.13 8.89
N LEU A 162 -2.56 -6.11 8.10
CA LEU A 162 -2.53 -4.71 8.52
C LEU A 162 -3.91 -4.24 9.01
N HIS A 163 -4.98 -4.51 8.27
CA HIS A 163 -6.35 -4.20 8.72
C HIS A 163 -6.76 -4.94 10.02
N GLY A 164 -6.18 -6.12 10.28
CA GLY A 164 -6.34 -6.85 11.53
C GLY A 164 -5.59 -6.17 12.67
N PHE A 165 -4.33 -5.81 12.43
CA PHE A 165 -3.46 -5.11 13.37
C PHE A 165 -4.02 -3.73 13.77
N MET A 166 -4.65 -3.02 12.84
CA MET A 166 -5.34 -1.76 13.09
C MET A 166 -6.36 -1.84 14.24
N ARG A 167 -7.05 -2.98 14.41
CA ARG A 167 -7.98 -3.16 15.55
C ARG A 167 -7.25 -3.19 16.89
N VAL A 168 -6.06 -3.79 16.93
CA VAL A 168 -5.26 -3.92 18.15
C VAL A 168 -4.67 -2.56 18.53
N THR A 169 -4.14 -1.82 17.57
CA THR A 169 -3.57 -0.49 17.79
C THR A 169 -4.62 0.53 18.19
N ASP A 170 -5.84 0.45 17.64
CA ASP A 170 -6.95 1.31 18.03
C ASP A 170 -7.33 1.15 19.51
N LEU A 171 -7.44 -0.10 20.00
CA LEU A 171 -7.70 -0.40 21.41
C LEU A 171 -6.54 0.02 22.33
N TRP A 172 -5.31 -0.01 21.82
CA TRP A 172 -4.16 0.49 22.56
C TRP A 172 -4.18 2.01 22.66
N LEU A 173 -4.44 2.73 21.55
CA LEU A 173 -4.56 4.18 21.54
C LEU A 173 -5.72 4.69 22.40
N ASP A 174 -6.88 4.03 22.36
CA ASP A 174 -8.03 4.39 23.21
C ASP A 174 -7.71 4.24 24.71
N ARG A 175 -6.95 3.21 25.09
CA ARG A 175 -6.48 3.04 26.47
C ARG A 175 -5.44 4.10 26.83
N TYR A 176 -4.50 4.40 25.93
CA TYR A 176 -3.49 5.43 26.13
C TYR A 176 -4.12 6.82 26.32
N SER A 177 -5.13 7.18 25.52
CA SER A 177 -5.77 8.51 25.60
C SER A 177 -6.57 8.74 26.90
N LYS A 178 -6.91 7.68 27.63
CA LYS A 178 -7.69 7.74 28.89
C LYS A 178 -6.83 7.62 30.14
N ARG A 179 -5.55 7.31 29.98
CA ARG A 179 -4.59 7.24 31.09
C ARG A 179 -4.22 8.65 31.54
N THR A 180 -4.39 8.91 32.82
CA THR A 180 -4.08 10.19 33.48
C THR A 180 -3.08 10.01 34.62
N ASP A 181 -2.43 8.83 34.69
CA ASP A 181 -1.34 8.49 35.59
C ASP A 181 -0.06 9.27 35.28
#